data_AF-A0A7W3J8Z4-F1
#
_entry.id   AF-A0A7W3J8Z4-F1
#
_cell.length_a   1.000
_cell.length_b   1.000
_cell.length_c   1.000
_cell.angle_alpha   90.00
_cell.angle_beta   90.00
_cell.angle_gamma   90.00
#
_symmetry.space_group_name_H-M   'P 1'
#
loop_
_entity.id
_entity.type
_entity.pdbx_description
1 polymer ?
#
loop_
_entity_poly.entity_id
_entity_poly.type
_entity_poly.pdbx_seq_one_letter_code
_entity_poly.pdbx_strand_id
1 'polypeptide(L)'
;MSTALSLCSDRRLQELVDAGTPVGSGIGGQTVLLDVEGTPVFVKQVRLTDLERRPENLRSTANLFGLPAYCHFGVGTIGGPGFGAWRELAAHVMTTGWVIAGDHDGFPLMHHWRVLPDAGRPLPEELADVEHAVAYWGGERRSGTGSRPWNSPRRA
;
A
#
# COMPACT_ATOMS: atom_id res chain seq x y z
N MET A 1 -8.56 18.52 -12.79
CA MET A 1 -8.18 17.26 -12.10
C MET A 1 -7.99 17.41 -10.59
N SER A 2 -6.81 17.82 -10.07
CA SER A 2 -6.55 17.80 -8.61
C SER A 2 -7.54 18.66 -7.80
N THR A 3 -7.87 19.85 -8.30
CA THR A 3 -8.91 20.71 -7.71
C THR A 3 -10.29 20.04 -7.70
N ALA A 4 -10.71 19.46 -8.83
CA ALA A 4 -12.01 18.79 -8.95
C ALA A 4 -12.14 17.62 -7.96
N LEU A 5 -11.09 16.79 -7.83
CA LEU A 5 -11.06 15.70 -6.86
C LEU A 5 -11.01 16.19 -5.40
N SER A 6 -10.32 17.31 -5.14
CA SER A 6 -10.23 17.89 -3.80
C SER A 6 -11.55 18.51 -3.31
N LEU A 7 -12.40 18.97 -4.23
CA LEU A 7 -13.73 19.50 -3.94
C LEU A 7 -14.80 18.41 -3.79
N CYS A 8 -14.50 17.17 -4.18
CA CYS A 8 -15.41 16.05 -4.00
C CYS A 8 -15.48 15.65 -2.52
N SER A 9 -16.69 15.38 -2.03
CA SER A 9 -16.90 14.81 -0.70
C SER A 9 -16.44 13.35 -0.66
N ASP A 10 -16.12 12.84 0.53
CA ASP A 10 -15.73 11.44 0.72
C ASP A 10 -16.81 10.47 0.20
N ARG A 11 -18.10 10.79 0.41
CA ARG A 11 -19.22 10.01 -0.16
C ARG A 11 -19.16 9.99 -1.69
N ARG A 12 -18.94 11.14 -2.32
CA ARG A 12 -18.88 11.23 -3.78
C ARG A 12 -17.66 10.50 -4.35
N LEU A 13 -16.51 10.60 -3.68
CA LEU A 13 -15.31 9.85 -4.05
C LEU A 13 -15.56 8.33 -3.94
N GLN A 14 -16.23 7.88 -2.88
CA GLN A 14 -16.59 6.47 -2.73
C GLN A 14 -17.50 6.00 -3.87
N GLU A 15 -18.57 6.77 -4.20
CA GLU A 15 -19.46 6.45 -5.33
C GLU A 15 -18.70 6.36 -6.66
N LEU A 16 -17.75 7.27 -6.91
CA LEU A 16 -16.91 7.23 -8.11
C LEU A 16 -16.05 5.98 -8.15
N VAL A 17 -15.37 5.66 -7.04
CA VAL A 17 -14.53 4.46 -6.92
C VAL A 17 -15.34 3.18 -7.09
N ASP A 18 -16.53 3.11 -6.50
CA ASP A 18 -17.43 1.95 -6.61
C ASP A 18 -18.01 1.76 -8.01
N ALA A 19 -18.23 2.85 -8.75
CA ALA A 19 -18.68 2.83 -10.14
C ALA A 19 -17.55 2.64 -11.16
N GLY A 20 -16.29 2.72 -10.72
CA GLY A 20 -15.11 2.62 -11.58
C GLY A 20 -14.98 1.25 -12.23
N THR A 21 -14.39 1.22 -13.43
CA THR A 21 -14.12 -0.04 -14.14
C THR A 21 -12.92 -0.73 -13.49
N PRO A 22 -13.04 -1.97 -12.97
CA PRO A 22 -11.89 -2.72 -12.48
C PRO A 22 -10.94 -3.02 -13.65
N VAL A 23 -9.66 -2.65 -13.49
CA VAL A 23 -8.65 -2.86 -14.55
C VAL A 23 -7.58 -3.87 -14.16
N GLY A 24 -7.58 -4.32 -12.91
CA GLY A 24 -6.70 -5.38 -12.44
C GLY A 24 -6.68 -5.50 -10.92
N SER A 25 -6.06 -6.57 -10.46
CA SER A 25 -5.66 -6.75 -9.07
C SER A 25 -4.15 -6.93 -9.01
N GLY A 26 -3.52 -6.36 -7.98
CA GLY A 26 -2.10 -6.50 -7.74
C GLY A 26 -1.78 -6.37 -6.26
N ILE A 27 -0.49 -6.31 -5.93
CA ILE A 27 0.00 -6.11 -4.56
C ILE A 27 -0.58 -4.80 -4.01
N GLY A 28 -1.48 -4.93 -3.03
CA GLY A 28 -2.21 -3.80 -2.42
C GLY A 28 -3.71 -3.78 -2.70
N GLY A 29 -4.21 -4.56 -3.66
CA GLY A 29 -5.64 -4.78 -3.87
C GLY A 29 -6.15 -4.45 -5.27
N GLN A 30 -7.43 -4.10 -5.34
CA GLN A 30 -8.12 -3.78 -6.59
C GLN A 30 -7.68 -2.42 -7.11
N THR A 31 -7.48 -2.35 -8.42
CA THR A 31 -7.20 -1.11 -9.14
C THR A 31 -8.37 -0.80 -10.05
N VAL A 32 -8.80 0.46 -10.06
CA VAL A 32 -9.97 0.90 -10.83
C VAL A 32 -9.59 2.05 -11.74
N LEU A 33 -10.22 2.10 -12.91
CA LEU A 33 -10.16 3.20 -13.84
C LEU A 33 -11.39 4.08 -13.64
N LEU A 34 -11.15 5.36 -13.37
CA LEU A 34 -12.17 6.40 -13.25
C LEU A 34 -12.12 7.33 -14.45
N ASP A 35 -13.28 7.83 -14.86
CA ASP A 35 -13.35 9.04 -15.67
C ASP A 35 -13.59 10.24 -14.75
N VAL A 36 -12.72 11.24 -14.84
CA VAL A 36 -12.86 12.49 -14.13
C VAL A 36 -12.83 13.62 -15.15
N GLU A 37 -13.98 14.23 -15.41
CA GLU A 37 -14.14 15.32 -16.38
C GLU A 37 -13.63 14.94 -17.79
N GLY A 38 -13.89 13.70 -18.24
CA GLY A 38 -13.47 13.20 -19.56
C GLY A 38 -12.01 12.74 -19.63
N THR A 39 -11.32 12.68 -18.49
CA THR A 39 -9.93 12.21 -18.40
C THR A 39 -9.87 10.88 -17.63
N PRO A 40 -9.28 9.82 -18.21
CA PRO A 40 -9.07 8.56 -17.52
C PRO A 40 -8.02 8.71 -16.41
N VAL A 41 -8.35 8.25 -15.20
CA VAL A 41 -7.49 8.28 -14.02
C VAL A 41 -7.42 6.89 -13.41
N PHE A 42 -6.20 6.40 -13.18
CA PHE A 42 -5.95 5.18 -12.45
C PHE A 42 -6.07 5.43 -10.94
N VAL A 43 -6.76 4.53 -10.24
CA VAL A 43 -6.88 4.55 -8.79
C VAL A 43 -6.36 3.25 -8.22
N LYS A 44 -5.42 3.37 -7.29
CA LYS A 44 -4.96 2.28 -6.44
C LYS A 44 -5.61 2.41 -5.07
N GLN A 45 -6.35 1.37 -4.67
CA GLN A 45 -6.89 1.27 -3.32
C GLN A 45 -5.88 0.52 -2.46
N VAL A 46 -5.51 1.09 -1.31
CA VAL A 46 -4.62 0.46 -0.33
C VAL A 46 -5.32 0.47 1.01
N ARG A 47 -5.41 -0.69 1.66
CA ARG A 47 -6.05 -0.79 2.97
C ARG A 47 -5.15 -0.26 4.07
N LEU A 48 -5.78 0.34 5.07
CA LEU A 48 -5.14 0.75 6.30
C LEU A 48 -5.57 -0.18 7.43
N THR A 49 -4.60 -0.66 8.20
CA THR A 49 -4.86 -1.34 9.47
C THR A 49 -5.30 -0.35 10.55
N ASP A 50 -5.94 -0.85 11.61
CA ASP A 50 -6.31 -0.02 12.75
C ASP A 50 -5.10 0.62 13.44
N LEU A 51 -3.92 -0.02 13.39
CA LEU A 51 -2.68 0.53 13.91
C LEU A 51 -2.23 1.76 13.11
N GLU A 52 -2.27 1.67 11.78
CA GLU A 52 -1.90 2.78 10.87
C GLU A 52 -2.90 3.94 10.93
N ARG A 53 -4.14 3.69 11.33
CA ARG A 53 -5.20 4.71 11.48
C ARG A 53 -5.10 5.54 12.76
N ARG A 54 -4.28 5.13 13.73
CA ARG A 54 -4.14 5.87 14.99
C ARG A 54 -3.56 7.27 14.73
N PRO A 55 -4.00 8.31 15.47
CA PRO A 55 -3.55 9.68 15.24
C PRO A 55 -2.02 9.84 15.25
N GLU A 56 -1.32 9.13 16.14
CA GLU A 56 0.14 9.15 16.26
C GLU A 56 0.88 8.50 15.07
N ASN A 57 0.19 7.67 14.29
CA ASN A 57 0.76 6.93 13.17
C ASN A 57 0.34 7.51 11.80
N LEU A 58 -0.49 8.55 11.79
CA LEU A 58 -0.99 9.16 10.56
C LEU A 58 0.19 9.63 9.70
N ARG A 59 0.28 9.11 8.46
CA ARG A 59 1.39 9.36 7.52
C ARG A 59 2.78 8.92 8.02
N SER A 60 2.86 8.12 9.07
CA SER A 60 4.12 7.58 9.57
C SER A 60 4.71 6.59 8.57
N THR A 61 5.99 6.76 8.23
CA THR A 61 6.75 5.80 7.42
C THR A 61 7.55 4.81 8.29
N ALA A 62 7.37 4.83 9.62
CA ALA A 62 8.03 3.92 10.53
C ALA A 62 7.64 2.45 10.29
N ASN A 63 8.48 1.52 10.73
CA ASN A 63 8.15 0.10 10.74
C ASN A 63 7.25 -0.22 11.94
N LEU A 64 5.96 0.11 11.83
CA LEU A 64 4.99 -0.02 12.93
C LEU A 64 4.80 -1.46 13.41
N PHE A 65 5.07 -2.44 12.54
CA PHE A 65 4.88 -3.86 12.81
C PHE A 65 6.17 -4.58 13.22
N GLY A 66 7.31 -3.88 13.28
CA GLY A 66 8.60 -4.48 13.63
C GLY A 66 9.03 -5.58 12.64
N LEU A 67 8.61 -5.49 11.38
CA LEU A 67 8.90 -6.50 10.36
C LEU A 67 10.38 -6.50 9.96
N PRO A 68 10.94 -7.67 9.62
CA PRO A 68 12.28 -7.74 9.04
C PRO A 68 12.40 -6.91 7.75
N ALA A 69 13.63 -6.43 7.46
CA ALA A 69 13.93 -5.61 6.29
C ALA A 69 13.41 -6.21 4.97
N TYR A 70 13.53 -7.53 4.79
CA TYR A 70 13.13 -8.22 3.57
C TYR A 70 11.62 -8.18 3.30
N CYS A 71 10.79 -8.09 4.33
CA CYS A 71 9.33 -7.97 4.19
C CYS A 71 8.89 -6.62 3.60
N HIS A 72 9.78 -5.62 3.54
CA HIS A 72 9.47 -4.28 3.06
C HIS A 72 9.74 -4.08 1.57
N PHE A 73 10.34 -5.04 0.86
CA PHE A 73 10.67 -4.84 -0.55
C PHE A 73 9.56 -5.29 -1.51
N GLY A 74 8.51 -5.96 -1.02
CA GLY A 74 7.38 -6.40 -1.86
C GLY A 74 7.77 -7.37 -2.99
N VAL A 75 9.00 -7.86 -3.01
CA VAL A 75 9.51 -8.80 -4.02
C VAL A 75 9.18 -10.21 -3.56
N GLY A 76 8.25 -10.86 -4.22
CA GLY A 76 7.80 -12.21 -3.90
C GLY A 76 6.55 -12.61 -4.69
N THR A 77 6.14 -13.87 -4.54
CA THR A 77 4.88 -14.39 -5.08
C THR A 77 3.68 -13.91 -4.28
N ILE A 78 3.89 -13.64 -2.99
CA ILE A 78 2.94 -13.00 -2.09
C ILE A 78 3.50 -11.62 -1.77
N GLY A 79 2.71 -10.57 -1.89
CA GLY A 79 3.07 -9.20 -1.57
C GLY A 79 3.63 -9.05 -0.16
N GLY A 80 4.68 -8.22 -0.03
CA GLY A 80 5.33 -7.97 1.25
C GLY A 80 4.44 -7.20 2.23
N PRO A 81 4.30 -7.64 3.49
CA PRO A 81 3.45 -6.95 4.47
C PRO A 81 4.04 -5.62 4.96
N GLY A 82 5.28 -5.31 4.55
CA GLY A 82 6.02 -4.18 5.07
C GLY A 82 5.83 -2.84 4.35
N PHE A 83 5.18 -2.81 3.18
CA PHE A 83 4.90 -1.57 2.47
C PHE A 83 3.48 -1.10 2.79
N GLY A 84 3.35 -0.34 3.89
CA GLY A 84 2.08 0.24 4.31
C GLY A 84 1.66 1.42 3.43
N ALA A 85 0.38 1.78 3.49
CA ALA A 85 -0.21 2.82 2.63
C ALA A 85 0.49 4.19 2.79
N TRP A 86 0.99 4.50 3.99
CA TRP A 86 1.69 5.76 4.26
C TRP A 86 3.05 5.87 3.58
N ARG A 87 3.77 4.76 3.40
CA ARG A 87 5.04 4.76 2.65
C ARG A 87 4.79 4.95 1.17
N GLU A 88 3.76 4.31 0.65
CA GLU A 88 3.33 4.48 -0.73
C GLU A 88 2.91 5.93 -1.00
N LEU A 89 2.09 6.52 -0.12
CA LEU A 89 1.71 7.92 -0.22
C LEU A 89 2.93 8.85 -0.17
N ALA A 90 3.86 8.62 0.78
CA ALA A 90 5.07 9.43 0.89
C ALA A 90 5.93 9.38 -0.38
N ALA A 91 6.06 8.18 -0.99
CA ALA A 91 6.77 8.01 -2.24
C ALA A 91 6.09 8.79 -3.38
N HIS A 92 4.76 8.69 -3.52
CA HIS A 92 4.02 9.41 -4.56
C HIS A 92 4.05 10.93 -4.38
N VAL A 93 4.01 11.44 -3.15
CA VAL A 93 4.19 12.88 -2.88
C VAL A 93 5.57 13.34 -3.33
N MET A 94 6.62 12.60 -2.96
CA MET A 94 8.00 12.92 -3.32
C MET A 94 8.20 12.90 -4.85
N THR A 95 7.79 11.83 -5.52
CA THR A 95 8.00 11.68 -6.96
C THR A 95 7.14 12.63 -7.78
N THR A 96 5.92 12.94 -7.33
CA THR A 96 5.09 14.01 -7.94
C THR A 96 5.80 15.36 -7.85
N GLY A 97 6.47 15.65 -6.74
CA GLY A 97 7.29 16.83 -6.58
C GLY A 97 8.40 16.92 -7.63
N TRP A 98 9.13 15.83 -7.86
CA TRP A 98 10.18 15.76 -8.89
C TRP A 98 9.64 16.00 -10.29
N VAL A 99 8.50 15.39 -10.64
CA VAL A 99 7.88 15.57 -11.96
C VAL A 99 7.44 17.03 -12.17
N ILE A 100 6.81 17.64 -11.15
CA ILE A 100 6.37 19.05 -11.23
C ILE A 100 7.56 20.01 -11.31
N ALA A 101 8.65 19.73 -10.59
CA ALA A 101 9.87 20.54 -10.63
C ALA A 101 10.68 20.37 -11.93
N GLY A 102 10.41 19.32 -12.72
CA GLY A 102 11.18 18.96 -13.90
C GLY A 102 12.49 18.21 -13.60
N ASP A 103 12.66 17.71 -12.37
CA ASP A 103 13.86 16.97 -11.95
C ASP A 103 13.89 15.56 -12.56
N HIS A 104 12.73 14.90 -12.66
CA HIS A 104 12.58 13.58 -13.26
C HIS A 104 11.12 13.30 -13.66
N ASP A 105 10.87 12.91 -14.91
CA ASP A 105 9.53 12.70 -15.48
C ASP A 105 9.08 11.23 -15.55
N GLY A 106 9.93 10.29 -15.13
CA GLY A 106 9.67 8.85 -15.17
C GLY A 106 8.64 8.32 -14.16
N PHE A 107 7.95 9.19 -13.41
CA PHE A 107 6.96 8.80 -12.40
C PHE A 107 5.56 9.33 -12.73
N PRO A 108 4.49 8.59 -12.38
CA PRO A 108 3.14 9.08 -12.54
C PRO A 108 2.83 10.22 -11.58
N LEU A 109 2.05 11.20 -12.04
CA LEU A 109 1.53 12.28 -11.20
C LEU A 109 0.41 11.77 -10.30
N MET A 110 0.55 11.96 -8.99
CA MET A 110 -0.56 11.74 -8.06
C MET A 110 -1.49 12.96 -8.07
N HIS A 111 -2.71 12.80 -8.60
CA HIS A 111 -3.67 13.90 -8.66
C HIS A 111 -4.42 14.15 -7.35
N HIS A 112 -4.69 13.10 -6.56
CA HIS A 112 -5.39 13.18 -5.29
C HIS A 112 -5.14 11.92 -4.44
N TRP A 113 -5.38 12.02 -3.13
CA TRP A 113 -5.49 10.87 -2.23
C TRP A 113 -6.49 11.18 -1.11
N ARG A 114 -7.18 10.15 -0.61
CA ARG A 114 -8.13 10.26 0.50
C ARG A 114 -8.19 8.95 1.27
N VAL A 115 -8.38 9.03 2.59
CA VAL A 115 -8.80 7.86 3.38
C VAL A 115 -10.32 7.80 3.32
N LEU A 116 -10.86 6.71 2.78
CA LEU A 116 -12.29 6.47 2.70
C LEU A 116 -12.69 5.31 3.65
N PRO A 117 -13.94 5.25 4.12
CA PRO A 117 -14.44 4.10 4.86
C PRO A 117 -14.35 2.82 4.00
N ASP A 118 -13.79 1.74 4.55
CA ASP A 118 -13.84 0.43 3.90
C ASP A 118 -15.23 -0.18 4.12
N ALA A 119 -15.86 -0.63 3.04
CA ALA A 119 -17.14 -1.36 3.07
C ALA A 119 -16.99 -2.81 3.57
N GLY A 120 -15.80 -3.22 4.02
CA GLY A 120 -15.52 -4.57 4.50
C GLY A 120 -15.35 -5.56 3.35
N ARG A 121 -14.78 -5.12 2.23
CA ARG A 121 -14.54 -5.99 1.07
C ARG A 121 -13.63 -7.16 1.48
N PRO A 122 -13.79 -8.38 0.93
CA PRO A 122 -12.87 -9.49 1.24
C PRO A 122 -11.44 -9.14 0.81
N LEU A 123 -10.43 -9.70 1.49
CA LEU A 123 -9.04 -9.53 1.08
C LEU A 123 -8.84 -10.04 -0.37
N PRO A 124 -7.89 -9.47 -1.13
CA PRO A 124 -7.48 -10.05 -2.40
C PRO A 124 -7.12 -11.53 -2.24
N GLU A 125 -7.41 -12.36 -3.24
CA GLU A 125 -7.22 -13.82 -3.19
C GLU A 125 -5.80 -14.21 -2.74
N GLU A 126 -4.78 -13.52 -3.23
CA GLU A 126 -3.38 -13.68 -2.85
C GLU A 126 -3.10 -13.55 -1.34
N LEU A 127 -3.94 -12.77 -0.64
CA LEU A 127 -3.84 -12.50 0.80
C LEU A 127 -4.98 -13.15 1.60
N ALA A 128 -5.83 -13.95 0.95
CA ALA A 128 -6.99 -14.56 1.61
C ALA A 128 -6.59 -15.69 2.57
N ASP A 129 -5.50 -16.41 2.26
CA ASP A 129 -4.89 -17.40 3.14
C ASP A 129 -3.80 -16.73 4.00
N VAL A 130 -4.21 -16.27 5.18
CA VAL A 130 -3.35 -15.52 6.10
C VAL A 130 -2.22 -16.40 6.63
N GLU A 131 -2.53 -17.65 7.00
CA GLU A 131 -1.55 -18.61 7.51
C GLU A 131 -0.47 -18.89 6.47
N HIS A 132 -0.85 -19.10 5.22
CA HIS A 132 0.09 -19.29 4.13
C HIS A 132 0.96 -18.05 3.88
N ALA A 133 0.37 -16.86 3.85
CA ALA A 133 1.11 -15.61 3.68
C ALA A 133 2.12 -15.38 4.81
N VAL A 134 1.73 -15.66 6.06
CA VAL A 134 2.63 -15.56 7.22
C VAL A 134 3.77 -16.57 7.13
N ALA A 135 3.48 -17.82 6.76
CA ALA A 135 4.49 -18.85 6.59
C ALA A 135 5.48 -18.50 5.47
N TYR A 136 5.00 -17.96 4.33
CA TYR A 136 5.82 -17.51 3.21
C TYR A 136 6.87 -16.48 3.63
N TRP A 137 6.48 -15.53 4.49
CA TRP A 137 7.38 -14.48 5.00
C TRP A 137 8.20 -14.92 6.23
N GLY A 138 8.15 -16.20 6.61
CA GLY A 138 8.97 -16.79 7.69
C GLY A 138 8.38 -16.64 9.09
N GLY A 139 7.07 -16.40 9.20
CA GLY A 139 6.34 -16.29 10.47
C GLY A 139 6.04 -17.66 11.08
N GLU A 140 7.06 -18.42 11.47
CA GLU A 140 6.81 -19.54 12.39
C GLU A 140 6.60 -19.02 13.80
N ARG A 141 5.53 -19.48 14.48
CA ARG A 141 5.40 -19.31 15.93
C ARG A 141 6.64 -19.91 16.57
N ARG A 142 7.38 -19.13 17.38
CA ARG A 142 8.38 -19.66 18.31
C ARG A 142 7.67 -20.53 19.36
N SER A 143 7.34 -21.76 19.02
CA SER A 143 7.28 -22.87 19.98
C SER A 143 8.71 -23.36 20.16
N GLY A 144 9.26 -23.18 21.36
CA GLY A 144 10.68 -23.37 21.63
C GLY A 144 11.20 -24.77 21.30
N THR A 145 12.27 -24.83 20.51
CA THR A 145 13.58 -25.34 20.94
C THR A 145 14.61 -25.12 19.82
N GLY A 146 15.65 -24.35 20.14
CA GLY A 146 16.98 -24.40 19.53
C GLY A 146 17.12 -24.10 18.03
N SER A 147 17.33 -22.83 17.68
CA SER A 147 18.09 -22.48 16.48
C SER A 147 19.03 -21.30 16.75
N ARG A 148 20.30 -21.48 16.38
CA ARG A 148 21.42 -20.58 16.68
C ARG A 148 21.17 -19.17 16.13
N PRO A 149 21.64 -18.11 16.81
CA PRO A 149 21.56 -16.75 16.26
C PRO A 149 22.42 -16.63 15.01
N TRP A 150 21.83 -16.08 13.94
CA TRP A 150 22.50 -15.73 12.69
C TRP A 150 23.32 -14.45 12.88
N ASN A 151 24.34 -14.54 13.73
CA ASN A 151 25.41 -13.55 13.80
C ASN A 151 26.76 -14.23 14.04
N SER A 152 27.05 -15.28 13.25
CA SER A 152 28.40 -15.82 13.16
C SER A 152 29.15 -15.04 12.07
N PRO A 153 30.23 -14.30 12.38
CA PRO A 153 31.05 -13.70 11.34
C PRO A 153 31.61 -14.80 10.46
N ARG A 154 31.47 -14.70 9.14
CA ARG A 154 32.27 -15.51 8.22
C ARG A 154 33.72 -15.08 8.43
N ARG A 155 34.56 -15.98 8.96
CA ARG A 155 36.02 -15.78 8.89
C ARG A 155 36.40 -15.79 7.40
N ALA A 156 37.31 -14.87 7.06
CA ALA A 156 37.98 -14.77 5.78
C ALA A 156 38.70 -16.07 5.41
#